data_AF-A0A9E2FLS2-F1
#
_entry.id   AF-A0A9E2FLS2-F1
#
_cell.length_a   1.000
_cell.length_b   1.000
_cell.length_c   1.000
_cell.angle_alpha   90.00
_cell.angle_beta   90.00
_cell.angle_gamma   90.00
#
_symmetry.space_group_name_H-M   'P 1'
#
loop_
_entity.id
_entity.type
_entity.pdbx_description
1 polymer ?
#
loop_
_entity_poly.entity_id
_entity_poly.type
_entity_poly.pdbx_seq_one_letter_code
_entity_poly.pdbx_strand_id
1 'polypeptide(L)'
;TTHPAGMDLIPPARLGTMIFSMAFEEALQRGELKLPRSATRGFYEAKGAWCNCEWIGSGRLAIDGLKEVKEAVLRIESGLSTYEKELALLGEDYQETFAQQVRETQERRDAGLPPPSWMQAQVLAPEPPAPTE
;
A
#
# COMPACT_ATOMS: atom_id res chain seq x y z
N THR A 1 -18.07 -21.83 -17.82
CA THR A 1 -19.00 -22.12 -16.71
C THR A 1 -19.82 -20.89 -16.46
N THR A 2 -21.08 -20.90 -16.86
CA THR A 2 -22.02 -19.79 -16.70
C THR A 2 -22.32 -19.61 -15.21
N HIS A 3 -21.82 -18.52 -14.61
CA HIS A 3 -22.20 -18.12 -13.26
C HIS A 3 -23.71 -17.80 -13.22
N PRO A 4 -24.46 -18.27 -12.21
CA PRO A 4 -25.85 -17.89 -12.04
C PRO A 4 -25.93 -16.38 -11.80
N ALA A 5 -26.70 -15.69 -12.65
CA ALA A 5 -26.96 -14.26 -12.54
C ALA A 5 -27.65 -13.97 -11.19
N GLY A 6 -26.95 -13.29 -10.27
CA GLY A 6 -27.53 -12.85 -8.99
C GLY A 6 -26.62 -12.94 -7.77
N MET A 7 -25.48 -13.63 -7.84
CA MET A 7 -24.45 -13.55 -6.79
C MET A 7 -23.29 -12.70 -7.28
N ASP A 8 -23.43 -11.38 -7.12
CA ASP A 8 -22.29 -10.50 -7.25
C ASP A 8 -21.26 -10.90 -6.18
N LEU A 9 -20.08 -11.32 -6.62
CA LEU A 9 -18.95 -11.62 -5.73
C LEU A 9 -18.63 -10.38 -4.91
N ILE A 10 -18.66 -10.52 -3.58
CA ILE A 10 -18.27 -9.45 -2.66
C ILE A 10 -16.80 -9.13 -2.93
N PRO A 11 -16.43 -7.85 -3.17
CA PRO A 11 -15.03 -7.49 -3.35
C PRO A 11 -14.17 -7.95 -2.16
N PRO A 12 -12.98 -8.53 -2.37
CA PRO A 12 -12.15 -9.09 -1.30
C PRO A 12 -11.89 -8.13 -0.15
N ALA A 13 -11.65 -6.85 -0.44
CA ALA A 13 -11.47 -5.82 0.58
C ALA A 13 -12.72 -5.63 1.47
N ARG A 14 -13.92 -5.68 0.87
CA ARG A 14 -15.18 -5.60 1.62
C ARG A 14 -15.37 -6.83 2.49
N LEU A 15 -15.03 -8.02 1.99
CA LEU A 15 -15.04 -9.25 2.78
C LEU A 15 -14.06 -9.18 3.96
N GLY A 16 -12.84 -8.69 3.74
CA GLY A 16 -11.84 -8.45 4.78
C GLY A 16 -12.37 -7.55 5.89
N THR A 17 -12.95 -6.40 5.54
CA THR A 17 -13.53 -5.47 6.53
C THR A 17 -14.69 -6.09 7.32
N MET A 18 -15.52 -6.94 6.70
CA MET A 18 -16.58 -7.66 7.42
C MET A 18 -16.00 -8.65 8.43
N ILE A 19 -15.01 -9.45 8.03
CA ILE A 19 -14.34 -10.42 8.91
C ILE A 19 -13.66 -9.69 10.07
N PHE A 20 -12.91 -8.63 9.79
CA PHE A 20 -12.28 -7.80 10.81
C PHE A 20 -13.30 -7.19 11.77
N SER A 21 -14.42 -6.66 11.25
CA SER A 21 -15.47 -6.09 12.09
C SER A 21 -16.04 -7.12 13.08
N MET A 22 -16.21 -8.37 12.65
CA MET A 22 -16.68 -9.45 13.53
C MET A 22 -15.62 -9.82 14.57
N ALA A 23 -14.38 -10.03 14.16
CA ALA A 23 -13.28 -10.39 15.06
C ALA A 23 -12.99 -9.28 16.09
N PHE A 24 -13.02 -8.01 15.66
CA PHE A 24 -12.81 -6.85 16.52
C PHE A 24 -13.94 -6.70 17.55
N GLU A 25 -15.20 -6.90 17.12
CA GLU A 25 -16.35 -6.89 18.00
C GLU A 25 -16.26 -8.02 19.06
N GLU A 26 -15.87 -9.22 18.65
CA GLU A 26 -15.64 -10.34 19.56
C GLU A 26 -14.51 -10.06 20.57
N ALA A 27 -13.37 -9.51 20.11
CA ALA A 27 -12.24 -9.17 20.97
C ALA A 27 -12.60 -8.11 22.03
N LEU A 28 -13.47 -7.14 21.67
CA LEU A 28 -14.02 -6.18 22.62
C LEU A 28 -14.93 -6.85 23.65
N GLN A 29 -15.82 -7.75 23.23
CA GLN A 29 -16.75 -8.45 24.13
C GLN A 29 -16.02 -9.39 25.09
N ARG A 30 -14.96 -10.06 24.63
CA ARG A 30 -14.09 -10.90 25.46
C ARG A 30 -13.21 -10.10 26.42
N GLY A 31 -13.06 -8.79 26.20
CA GLY A 31 -12.21 -7.91 27.00
C GLY A 31 -10.71 -8.05 26.73
N GLU A 32 -10.34 -8.71 25.63
CA GLU A 32 -8.96 -8.80 25.13
C GLU A 32 -8.49 -7.45 24.59
N LEU A 33 -9.40 -6.72 23.94
CA LEU A 33 -9.19 -5.35 23.49
C LEU A 33 -10.08 -4.40 24.30
N LYS A 34 -9.54 -3.25 24.68
CA LYS A 34 -10.28 -2.19 25.35
C LYS A 34 -10.18 -0.92 24.55
N LEU A 35 -11.31 -0.24 24.36
CA LEU A 35 -11.32 1.05 23.69
C LEU A 35 -10.46 2.06 24.46
N PRO A 36 -9.74 2.96 23.76
CA PRO A 36 -8.98 4.03 24.39
C PRO A 36 -9.86 4.84 25.34
N ARG A 37 -9.34 5.22 26.51
CA ARG A 37 -10.10 6.01 27.50
C ARG A 37 -10.52 7.38 26.98
N SER A 38 -9.82 7.91 25.98
CA SER A 38 -10.11 9.19 25.32
C SER A 38 -11.18 9.08 24.23
N ALA A 39 -11.66 7.87 23.90
CA ALA A 39 -12.65 7.69 22.86
C ALA A 39 -13.98 8.36 23.25
N THR A 40 -14.43 9.30 22.42
CA THR A 40 -15.69 10.02 22.63
C THR A 40 -16.92 9.21 22.22
N ARG A 41 -16.74 8.17 21.40
CA ARG A 41 -17.81 7.30 20.88
C ARG A 41 -17.49 5.84 21.15
N GLY A 42 -18.52 5.09 21.54
CA GLY A 42 -18.42 3.64 21.72
C GLY A 42 -18.24 2.89 20.38
N PHE A 43 -18.05 1.57 20.45
CA PHE A 43 -17.88 0.75 19.25
C PHE A 43 -19.10 0.81 18.32
N TYR A 44 -20.30 0.57 18.84
CA TYR A 44 -21.54 0.56 18.04
C TYR A 44 -21.91 1.94 17.48
N GLU A 45 -21.58 3.02 18.19
CA GLU A 45 -21.84 4.40 17.76
C GLU A 45 -20.96 4.81 16.57
N ALA A 46 -19.77 4.21 16.44
CA ALA A 46 -18.78 4.58 15.45
C ALA A 46 -18.16 3.36 14.75
N LYS A 47 -18.94 2.29 14.53
CA LYS A 47 -18.43 1.02 13.97
C LYS A 47 -17.67 1.23 12.67
N GLY A 48 -18.17 2.10 11.79
CA GLY A 48 -17.49 2.45 10.54
C GLY A 48 -16.12 3.10 10.73
N ALA A 49 -15.92 3.90 11.77
CA ALA A 49 -14.64 4.53 12.07
C ALA A 49 -13.65 3.54 12.72
N TRP A 50 -14.14 2.71 13.64
CA TRP A 50 -13.33 1.66 14.29
C TRP A 50 -12.90 0.56 13.31
N CYS A 51 -13.75 0.22 12.36
CA CYS A 51 -13.48 -0.78 11.34
C CYS A 51 -12.98 -0.20 10.02
N ASN A 52 -12.55 1.07 10.00
CA ASN A 52 -11.96 1.68 8.82
C ASN A 52 -10.53 1.14 8.62
N CYS A 53 -10.44 0.01 7.92
CA CYS A 53 -9.21 -0.69 7.60
C CYS A 53 -9.06 -0.83 6.09
N GLU A 54 -7.81 -0.77 5.62
CA GLU A 54 -7.43 -1.03 4.23
C GLU A 54 -6.74 -2.40 4.16
N TRP A 55 -6.93 -3.11 3.05
CA TRP A 55 -6.44 -4.47 2.87
C TRP A 55 -5.52 -4.53 1.66
N ILE A 56 -4.28 -4.90 1.90
CA ILE A 56 -3.33 -5.21 0.84
C ILE A 56 -3.65 -6.62 0.35
N GLY A 57 -4.12 -6.71 -0.89
CA GLY A 57 -4.44 -7.96 -1.55
C GLY A 57 -3.26 -8.50 -2.36
N SER A 58 -3.47 -9.59 -3.09
CA SER A 58 -2.51 -10.03 -4.11
C SER A 58 -2.30 -8.93 -5.14
N GLY A 59 -1.05 -8.67 -5.50
CA GLY A 59 -0.70 -7.70 -6.54
C GLY A 59 -1.48 -7.91 -7.83
N ARG A 60 -1.81 -6.81 -8.52
CA ARG A 60 -2.45 -6.91 -9.83
C ARG A 60 -1.51 -7.55 -10.84
N LEU A 61 -2.09 -8.32 -11.76
CA LEU A 61 -1.38 -8.75 -12.95
C LEU A 61 -1.12 -7.52 -13.84
N ALA A 62 0.14 -7.24 -14.11
CA ALA A 62 0.54 -6.20 -15.06
C ALA A 62 0.48 -6.76 -16.48
N ILE A 63 -0.20 -6.05 -17.38
CA ILE A 63 -0.23 -6.42 -18.81
C ILE A 63 1.02 -5.85 -19.50
N ASP A 64 1.37 -4.60 -19.17
CA ASP A 64 2.60 -3.93 -19.59
C ASP A 64 3.29 -3.35 -18.35
N GLY A 65 4.19 -4.17 -17.78
CA GLY A 65 4.86 -3.81 -16.52
C GLY A 65 5.66 -2.50 -16.60
N LEU A 66 6.25 -2.15 -17.74
CA LEU A 66 7.04 -0.93 -17.85
C LEU A 66 6.14 0.32 -17.85
N LYS A 67 5.02 0.26 -18.58
CA LYS A 67 4.07 1.37 -18.64
C LYS A 67 3.42 1.60 -17.27
N GLU A 68 2.99 0.53 -16.60
CA GLU A 68 2.33 0.62 -15.29
C GLU A 68 3.26 1.18 -14.21
N VAL A 69 4.54 0.79 -14.20
CA VAL A 69 5.54 1.36 -13.29
C VAL A 69 5.77 2.85 -13.57
N LYS A 70 5.87 3.26 -14.84
CA LYS A 70 6.00 4.68 -15.19
C LYS A 70 4.78 5.50 -14.77
N GLU A 71 3.58 4.95 -14.95
CA GLU A 71 2.35 5.58 -14.48
C GLU A 71 2.30 5.68 -12.95
N ALA A 72 2.80 4.68 -12.22
CA ALA A 72 2.91 4.73 -10.76
C ALA A 72 3.87 5.83 -10.30
N VAL A 73 5.06 5.93 -10.90
CA VAL A 73 6.04 7.00 -10.62
C VAL A 73 5.42 8.37 -10.88
N LEU A 74 4.79 8.56 -12.04
CA LEU A 74 4.17 9.84 -12.39
C LEU A 74 3.01 10.21 -11.44
N ARG A 75 2.23 9.23 -10.97
CA ARG A 75 1.17 9.46 -9.99
C ARG A 75 1.71 9.91 -8.63
N ILE A 76 2.83 9.35 -8.19
CA ILE A 76 3.50 9.77 -6.95
C ILE A 76 4.09 11.18 -7.13
N GLU A 77 4.84 11.41 -8.20
CA GLU A 77 5.50 12.70 -8.47
C GLU A 77 4.50 13.85 -8.66
N SER A 78 3.35 13.58 -9.29
CA SER A 78 2.26 14.56 -9.44
C SER A 78 1.44 14.78 -8.16
N GLY A 79 1.69 14.02 -7.09
CA GLY A 79 0.95 14.11 -5.84
C GLY A 79 -0.46 13.52 -5.88
N LEU A 80 -0.80 12.78 -6.94
CA LEU A 80 -2.09 12.09 -7.08
C LEU A 80 -2.16 10.80 -6.26
N SER A 81 -1.00 10.24 -5.88
CA SER A 81 -0.88 9.00 -5.11
C SER A 81 0.25 9.08 -4.09
N THR A 82 0.34 8.03 -3.26
CA THR A 82 1.40 7.86 -2.26
C THR A 82 2.13 6.53 -2.52
N TYR A 83 3.35 6.41 -2.00
CA TYR A 83 4.11 5.15 -2.08
C TYR A 83 3.33 3.96 -1.52
N GLU A 84 2.59 4.17 -0.43
CA GLU A 84 1.72 3.16 0.20
C GLU A 84 0.63 2.66 -0.76
N LYS A 85 -0.07 3.58 -1.44
CA LYS A 85 -1.12 3.20 -2.40
C LYS A 85 -0.57 2.48 -3.61
N GLU A 86 0.57 2.90 -4.13
CA GLU A 86 1.17 2.25 -5.30
C GLU A 86 1.75 0.88 -4.97
N LEU A 87 2.42 0.71 -3.82
CA LEU A 87 2.93 -0.59 -3.39
C LEU A 87 1.81 -1.56 -3.03
N ALA A 88 0.72 -1.07 -2.43
CA ALA A 88 -0.46 -1.89 -2.16
C ALA A 88 -1.09 -2.46 -3.44
N LEU A 89 -1.01 -1.75 -4.58
CA LEU A 89 -1.45 -2.28 -5.88
C LEU A 89 -0.57 -3.43 -6.39
N LEU A 90 0.71 -3.42 -6.01
CA LEU A 90 1.67 -4.49 -6.28
C LEU A 90 1.58 -5.62 -5.24
N GLY A 91 0.78 -5.43 -4.18
CA GLY A 91 0.60 -6.40 -3.09
C GLY A 91 1.71 -6.35 -2.04
N GLU A 92 2.48 -5.27 -2.01
CA GLU A 92 3.60 -5.07 -1.08
C GLU A 92 3.22 -4.05 0.01
N ASP A 93 3.77 -4.23 1.19
CA ASP A 93 3.66 -3.26 2.28
C ASP A 93 4.77 -2.20 2.19
N TYR A 94 4.37 -0.92 2.33
CA TYR A 94 5.30 0.20 2.22
C TYR A 94 6.31 0.24 3.37
N GLN A 95 5.88 -0.04 4.60
CA GLN A 95 6.77 0.03 5.76
C GLN A 95 7.82 -1.09 5.70
N GLU A 96 7.42 -2.30 5.32
CA GLU A 96 8.33 -3.42 5.12
C GLU A 96 9.34 -3.13 4.01
N THR A 97 8.86 -2.66 2.86
CA THR A 97 9.71 -2.28 1.72
C THR A 97 10.71 -1.20 2.11
N PHE A 98 10.25 -0.15 2.80
CA PHE A 98 11.10 0.97 3.20
C PHE A 98 12.13 0.55 4.27
N ALA A 99 11.72 -0.24 5.26
CA ALA A 99 12.64 -0.78 6.27
C ALA A 99 13.73 -1.64 5.63
N GLN A 100 13.37 -2.47 4.65
CA GLN A 100 14.31 -3.27 3.90
C GLN A 100 15.28 -2.41 3.08
N GLN A 101 14.80 -1.38 2.39
CA GLN A 101 15.66 -0.44 1.64
C GLN A 101 16.68 0.29 2.53
N VAL A 102 16.26 0.71 3.73
CA VAL A 102 17.16 1.35 4.71
C VAL A 102 18.25 0.39 5.15
N ARG A 103 17.86 -0.85 5.47
CA ARG A 103 18.79 -1.91 5.86
C ARG A 103 19.80 -2.21 4.75
N GLU A 104 19.33 -2.41 3.52
CA GLU A 104 20.19 -2.69 2.36
C GLU A 104 21.14 -1.52 2.06
N THR A 105 20.67 -0.28 2.24
CA THR A 105 21.51 0.90 2.07
C THR A 105 22.62 0.95 3.11
N GLN A 106 22.32 0.61 4.36
CA GLN A 106 23.32 0.56 5.43
C GLN A 106 24.33 -0.56 5.20
N GLU A 107 23.86 -1.77 4.89
CA GLU A 107 24.73 -2.94 4.60
C GLU A 107 25.67 -2.65 3.42
N ARG A 108 25.18 -1.99 2.36
CA ARG A 108 26.02 -1.55 1.23
C ARG A 108 27.09 -0.55 1.65
N ARG A 109 26.74 0.43 2.48
CA ARG A 109 27.70 1.42 2.99
C ARG A 109 28.79 0.76 3.82
N ASP A 110 28.42 -0.17 4.70
CA ASP A 110 29.35 -0.90 5.56
C ASP A 110 30.26 -1.83 4.74
N ALA A 111 29.74 -2.41 3.66
CA ALA A 111 30.51 -3.23 2.72
C ALA A 111 31.37 -2.41 1.71
N GLY A 112 31.30 -1.08 1.73
CA GLY A 112 31.99 -0.21 0.76
C GLY A 112 31.46 -0.30 -0.67
N LEU A 113 30.22 -0.78 -0.85
CA LEU A 113 29.56 -0.89 -2.15
C LEU A 113 28.93 0.45 -2.56
N PRO A 114 28.82 0.73 -3.87
CA PRO A 114 28.14 1.93 -4.34
C PRO A 114 26.65 1.93 -3.95
N PRO A 115 26.04 3.12 -3.79
CA PRO A 115 24.63 3.24 -3.47
C PRO A 115 23.77 2.54 -4.53
N PRO A 116 22.56 2.08 -4.18
CA PRO A 116 21.70 1.38 -5.13
C PRO A 116 21.39 2.23 -6.37
N SER A 117 21.24 1.58 -7.52
CA SER A 117 21.13 2.24 -8.84
C SER A 117 19.97 3.24 -8.93
N TRP A 118 18.84 2.96 -8.27
CA TRP A 118 17.69 3.86 -8.23
C TRP A 118 17.97 5.16 -7.45
N MET A 119 18.91 5.15 -6.50
CA MET A 119 19.35 6.36 -5.79
C MET A 119 20.31 7.20 -6.65
N GLN A 120 20.97 6.58 -7.63
CA GLN A 120 21.89 7.25 -8.56
C GLN A 120 21.20 7.75 -9.85
N ALA A 121 19.94 7.40 -10.08
CA ALA A 121 19.22 7.71 -11.32
C ALA A 121 19.11 9.22 -11.60
N GLN A 122 19.22 10.08 -10.57
CA GLN A 122 19.30 11.53 -10.73
C GLN A 122 20.59 12.01 -11.42
N VAL A 123 21.64 11.17 -11.53
CA VAL A 123 22.94 11.54 -12.10
C VAL A 123 23.09 11.09 -13.56
N LEU A 124 22.22 10.19 -14.05
CA LEU A 124 22.42 9.50 -15.34
C LEU A 124 21.60 10.06 -16.52
N ALA A 125 20.68 11.00 -16.29
CA ALA A 125 19.94 11.66 -17.38
C ALA A 125 20.51 13.06 -17.65
N PRO A 126 21.47 13.25 -18.57
CA PRO A 126 21.69 14.56 -19.13
C PRO A 126 20.40 15.00 -19.85
N GLU A 127 19.88 16.17 -19.49
CA GLU A 127 18.81 16.83 -20.26
C GLU A 127 19.21 16.83 -21.74
N PRO A 128 18.34 16.39 -22.67
CA PRO A 128 18.60 16.62 -24.08
C PRO A 128 18.71 18.14 -24.31
N PRO A 129 19.73 18.63 -25.04
CA PRO A 129 19.88 20.06 -25.25
C PRO A 129 18.60 20.60 -25.90
N ALA A 130 18.11 21.72 -25.34
CA ALA A 130 16.94 22.42 -25.85
C ALA A 130 17.07 22.64 -27.37
N PRO A 131 15.98 22.49 -28.16
CA PRO A 131 16.05 22.71 -29.59
C PRO A 131 16.45 24.15 -29.84
N THR A 132 17.64 24.34 -30.43
CA THR A 132 18.10 25.62 -30.94
C THR A 132 17.16 26.07 -32.05
N GLU A 133 16.55 27.24 -31.89
CA GLU A 133 15.75 27.94 -32.92
C GLU A 133 16.54 28.17 -34.22
#